data_AF-A0A432QWW5-F1
#
_entry.id   AF-A0A432QWW5-F1
#
_cell.length_a   1.000
_cell.length_b   1.000
_cell.length_c   1.000
_cell.angle_alpha   90.00
_cell.angle_beta   90.00
_cell.angle_gamma   90.00
#
_symmetry.space_group_name_H-M   'P 1'
#
loop_
_entity.id
_entity.type
_entity.pdbx_description
1 polymer ?
#
loop_
_entity_poly.entity_id
_entity_poly.type
_entity_poly.pdbx_seq_one_letter_code
_entity_poly.pdbx_strand_id
1 'polypeptide(L)'
;MKAREEIADVLKRMRTFAIADLIKETYDLSKAQVNWESTVRSYVRVLEKRGHVRKVGKTRRNGRLVTLYQSLVMYAPPEELKW
;
A
#
# COMPACT_ATOMS: atom_id res chain seq x y z
N MET A 1 -6.20 14.25 -2.41
CA MET A 1 -4.80 14.39 -1.97
C MET A 1 -4.56 13.60 -0.68
N LYS A 2 -5.33 13.84 0.40
CA LYS A 2 -5.21 13.19 1.72
C LYS A 2 -5.07 11.66 1.72
N ALA A 3 -5.88 10.94 0.94
CA ALA A 3 -5.84 9.47 0.91
C ALA A 3 -4.45 8.89 0.53
N ARG A 4 -3.70 9.59 -0.33
CA ARG A 4 -2.42 9.11 -0.88
C ARG A 4 -1.30 9.28 0.14
N GLU A 5 -1.28 10.46 0.76
CA GLU A 5 -0.35 10.80 1.83
C GLU A 5 -0.51 9.81 2.99
N GLU A 6 -1.77 9.50 3.36
CA GLU A 6 -2.05 8.52 4.39
C GLU A 6 -1.51 7.11 4.04
N ILE A 7 -1.76 6.63 2.81
CA ILE A 7 -1.23 5.33 2.37
C ILE A 7 0.30 5.34 2.34
N ALA A 8 0.91 6.42 1.84
CA ALA A 8 2.36 6.57 1.78
C ALA A 8 2.98 6.61 3.19
N ASP A 9 2.36 7.29 4.15
CA ASP A 9 2.84 7.38 5.53
C ASP A 9 2.73 6.06 6.29
N VAL A 10 1.71 5.24 6.01
CA VAL A 10 1.68 3.85 6.48
C VAL A 10 2.80 3.02 5.80
N LEU A 11 2.98 3.16 4.48
CA LEU A 11 4.02 2.45 3.74
C LEU A 11 5.45 2.82 4.15
N LYS A 12 5.71 4.04 4.64
CA LYS A 12 7.01 4.41 5.23
C LYS A 12 7.32 3.61 6.50
N ARG A 13 6.29 3.19 7.24
CA ARG A 13 6.41 2.42 8.48
C ARG A 13 6.38 0.90 8.23
N MET A 14 5.78 0.45 7.12
CA MET A 14 5.69 -0.96 6.77
C MET A 14 6.85 -1.40 5.85
N ARG A 15 7.88 -2.05 6.40
CA ARG A 15 8.99 -2.58 5.57
C ARG A 15 8.52 -3.65 4.59
N THR A 16 7.67 -4.56 5.04
CA THR A 16 7.12 -5.68 4.25
C THR A 16 5.64 -5.82 4.58
N PHE A 17 4.78 -5.98 3.57
CA PHE A 17 3.32 -5.97 3.75
C PHE A 17 2.59 -6.82 2.71
N ALA A 18 1.39 -7.30 3.07
CA ALA A 18 0.37 -7.70 2.11
C ALA A 18 -0.63 -6.55 1.92
N ILE A 19 -1.25 -6.46 0.73
CA ILE A 19 -2.23 -5.40 0.43
C ILE A 19 -3.37 -5.36 1.47
N ALA A 20 -3.83 -6.52 1.94
CA ALA A 20 -4.87 -6.60 2.97
C ALA A 20 -4.45 -5.96 4.31
N ASP A 21 -3.18 -6.10 4.69
CA ASP A 21 -2.63 -5.49 5.91
C ASP A 21 -2.60 -3.96 5.76
N LEU A 22 -2.17 -3.46 4.59
CA LEU A 22 -2.18 -2.03 4.28
C LEU A 22 -3.60 -1.44 4.26
N ILE A 23 -4.57 -2.15 3.69
CA ILE A 23 -5.98 -1.73 3.71
C ILE A 23 -6.45 -1.60 5.16
N LYS A 24 -6.16 -2.59 6.01
CA LYS A 24 -6.57 -2.57 7.42
C LYS A 24 -5.95 -1.40 8.18
N GLU A 25 -4.66 -1.12 7.98
CA GLU A 25 -3.94 -0.02 8.65
C GLU A 25 -4.37 1.38 8.18
N THR A 26 -4.91 1.49 6.97
CA THR A 26 -5.33 2.78 6.38
C THR A 26 -6.84 3.01 6.40
N TYR A 27 -7.61 2.01 6.82
CA TYR A 27 -9.07 2.10 6.84
C TYR A 27 -9.59 2.69 8.15
N ASP A 28 -10.55 3.60 8.04
CA ASP A 28 -11.35 4.10 9.14
C ASP A 28 -12.83 4.23 8.73
N LEU A 29 -13.70 4.52 9.69
CA LEU A 29 -15.15 4.65 9.45
C LEU A 29 -15.52 5.81 8.51
N SER A 30 -14.66 6.83 8.36
CA SER A 30 -14.90 7.94 7.44
C SER A 30 -14.79 7.52 5.96
N LYS A 31 -14.16 6.37 5.71
CA LYS A 31 -13.93 5.80 4.37
C LYS A 31 -14.99 4.79 3.95
N ALA A 32 -16.03 4.56 4.76
CA ALA A 32 -17.06 3.56 4.52
C ALA A 32 -17.85 3.77 3.21
N GLN A 33 -17.95 5.01 2.72
CA GLN A 33 -18.62 5.34 1.45
C GLN A 33 -17.67 5.36 0.23
N VAL A 34 -16.37 5.12 0.43
CA VAL A 34 -15.36 5.12 -0.63
C VAL A 34 -14.92 3.70 -0.91
N ASN A 35 -14.69 3.34 -2.18
CA ASN A 35 -14.02 2.08 -2.53
C ASN A 35 -12.53 2.16 -2.17
N TRP A 36 -12.25 2.06 -0.87
CA TRP A 36 -10.92 2.25 -0.30
C TRP A 36 -9.96 1.15 -0.75
N GLU A 37 -10.44 -0.09 -0.81
CA GLU A 37 -9.64 -1.21 -1.31
C GLU A 37 -9.13 -0.96 -2.74
N SER A 38 -10.01 -0.50 -3.64
CA SER A 38 -9.60 -0.15 -5.01
C SER A 38 -8.58 0.98 -5.03
N THR A 39 -8.76 1.98 -4.18
CA THR A 39 -7.83 3.13 -4.04
C THR A 39 -6.44 2.67 -3.62
N VAL A 40 -6.34 1.84 -2.57
CA VAL A 40 -5.08 1.27 -2.08
C VAL A 40 -4.42 0.43 -3.17
N ARG A 41 -5.17 -0.46 -3.83
CA ARG A 41 -4.64 -1.33 -4.90
C ARG A 41 -4.11 -0.52 -6.07
N SER A 42 -4.85 0.50 -6.51
CA SER A 42 -4.46 1.37 -7.61
C SER A 42 -3.15 2.11 -7.29
N TYR A 43 -3.06 2.69 -6.10
CA TYR A 43 -1.88 3.45 -5.70
C TYR A 43 -0.65 2.55 -5.51
N VAL A 44 -0.81 1.39 -4.88
CA VAL A 44 0.28 0.40 -4.77
C VAL A 44 0.79 -0.02 -6.16
N ARG A 45 -0.11 -0.18 -7.15
CA ARG A 45 0.30 -0.49 -8.53
C ARG A 45 1.12 0.64 -9.17
N VAL A 46 0.79 1.90 -8.88
CA VAL A 46 1.57 3.06 -9.35
C VAL A 46 2.95 3.06 -8.70
N LEU A 47 3.02 2.88 -7.38
CA LEU A 47 4.29 2.79 -6.65
C LEU A 47 5.13 1.60 -7.11
N GLU A 48 4.50 0.48 -7.46
CA GLU A 48 5.18 -0.67 -8.05
C GLU A 48 5.81 -0.33 -9.40
N LYS A 49 5.07 0.32 -10.30
CA LYS A 49 5.60 0.75 -11.59
C LYS A 49 6.77 1.73 -11.47
N ARG A 50 6.79 2.54 -10.41
CA ARG A 50 7.86 3.50 -10.12
C ARG A 50 9.02 2.90 -9.31
N GLY A 51 8.93 1.63 -8.92
CA GLY A 51 9.98 0.94 -8.17
C GLY A 51 10.00 1.24 -6.67
N HIS A 52 9.01 1.95 -6.13
CA HIS A 52 8.90 2.25 -4.69
C HIS A 52 8.22 1.12 -3.90
N VAL A 53 7.63 0.15 -4.59
CA VAL A 53 7.09 -1.07 -4.01
C VAL A 53 7.52 -2.24 -4.90
N ARG A 54 7.94 -3.36 -4.30
CA ARG A 54 8.31 -4.55 -5.07
C ARG A 54 7.69 -5.81 -4.52
N LYS A 55 7.31 -6.74 -5.39
CA LYS A 55 6.90 -8.10 -4.99
C LYS A 55 8.14 -8.86 -4.52
N VAL A 56 8.07 -9.43 -3.33
CA VAL A 56 9.19 -10.18 -2.71
C VAL A 56 8.86 -11.64 -2.42
N GLY A 57 7.59 -12.04 -2.56
CA GLY A 57 7.20 -13.43 -2.41
C GLY A 57 5.71 -13.61 -2.25
N LYS A 58 5.34 -14.75 -1.68
CA LYS A 58 3.95 -15.07 -1.31
C LYS A 58 3.93 -15.62 0.12
N THR A 59 2.84 -15.36 0.83
CA THR A 59 2.60 -15.90 2.17
C THR A 59 1.18 -16.43 2.28
N ARG A 60 0.91 -17.33 3.23
CA ARG A 60 -0.45 -17.81 3.51
C ARG A 60 -1.10 -16.94 4.59
N ARG A 61 -2.28 -16.40 4.30
CA ARG A 61 -3.14 -15.65 5.24
C ARG A 61 -4.53 -16.28 5.18
N ASN A 62 -5.06 -16.72 6.33
CA ASN A 62 -6.39 -17.34 6.43
C ASN A 62 -6.63 -18.44 5.36
N GLY A 63 -5.63 -19.31 5.17
CA GLY A 63 -5.68 -20.39 4.17
C GLY A 63 -5.49 -19.96 2.71
N ARG A 64 -5.44 -18.66 2.40
CA ARG A 64 -5.24 -18.14 1.04
C ARG A 64 -3.81 -17.68 0.82
N LEU A 65 -3.26 -17.97 -0.36
CA LEU A 65 -1.95 -17.50 -0.78
C LEU A 65 -2.07 -16.04 -1.24
N VAL A 66 -1.34 -15.13 -0.59
CA VAL A 66 -1.34 -13.70 -0.90
C VAL A 66 0.06 -13.23 -1.26
N THR A 67 0.14 -12.18 -2.10
CA THR A 67 1.43 -11.60 -2.50
C THR A 67 1.99 -10.75 -1.38
N LEU A 68 3.29 -10.92 -1.12
CA LEU A 68 4.05 -10.13 -0.17
C LEU A 68 4.85 -9.07 -0.93
N TYR A 69 4.76 -7.84 -0.47
CA TYR A 69 5.44 -6.68 -1.03
C TYR A 69 6.45 -6.12 -0.04
N GLN A 70 7.51 -5.51 -0.54
CA GLN A 70 8.42 -4.68 0.22
C GLN A 70 8.21 -3.22 -0.16
N SER A 71 8.09 -2.37 0.86
CA SER A 71 8.03 -0.92 0.68
C SER A 71 9.43 -0.34 0.62
N LEU A 72 9.65 0.54 -0.35
CA LEU A 72 10.83 1.39 -0.50
C LEU A 72 10.45 2.88 -0.44
N VAL A 73 9.19 3.18 -0.06
CA VAL A 73 8.61 4.54 -0.04
C VAL A 73 9.40 5.49 0.86
N MET A 74 10.03 4.99 1.93
CA MET A 74 10.88 5.82 2.81
C MET A 74 12.11 6.42 2.12
N TYR A 75 12.52 5.87 0.97
CA TYR A 75 13.67 6.33 0.20
C TYR A 75 13.27 7.18 -1.02
N ALA A 76 11.97 7.32 -1.27
CA ALA A 76 11.46 8.06 -2.42
C ALA A 76 11.25 9.55 -2.07
N PRO A 77 11.63 10.48 -2.95
CA PRO A 77 11.29 11.89 -2.77
C PRO A 77 9.76 12.07 -2.86
N PRO A 78 9.17 13.04 -2.14
CA PRO A 78 7.71 13.26 -2.10
C PRO A 78 7.07 13.43 -3.49
N GLU A 79 7.80 13.99 -4.45
CA GLU A 79 7.37 14.20 -5.83
C GLU A 79 7.08 12.89 -6.55
N GLU A 80 7.90 11.86 -6.31
CA GLU A 80 7.76 10.54 -6.92
C GLU A 80 6.64 9.71 -6.28
N LEU A 81 6.15 10.13 -5.11
CA LEU A 81 5.00 9.54 -4.44
C LEU A 81 3.67 10.13 -4.93
N LYS A 82 3.68 11.20 -5.74
CA LYS A 82 2.45 11.78 -6.31
C LYS A 82 1.89 10.88 -7.40
N TRP A 83 0.65 10.40 -7.23
CA TRP A 83 -0.05 9.57 -8.22
C TRP A 83 -0.08 10.23 -9.61
#